data_AF-A0A7C8ESU1-F1
#
_entry.id   AF-A0A7C8ESU1-F1
#
_cell.length_a   1.000
_cell.length_b   1.000
_cell.length_c   1.000
_cell.angle_alpha   90.00
_cell.angle_beta   90.00
_cell.angle_gamma   90.00
#
_symmetry.space_group_name_H-M   'P 1'
#
loop_
_entity.id
_entity.type
_entity.pdbx_description
1 polymer ?
#
loop_
_entity_poly.entity_id
_entity_poly.type
_entity_poly.pdbx_seq_one_letter_code
_entity_poly.pdbx_strand_id
1 'polypeptide(L)'
;MKIAVTSTGPTLDSNVEVRFGRCAYFLIIDTDTMEFESIENPNIARGGGAGIQSAQLMSEKGVTTVLTGNCGPNAFNIFGQAGIQVIVGVSGLVCDAVEQFKAGDLSSASRPNVASHFGMGGSRGMGRGGGGRGIGGGRGRVRGMGIGEAAGPIGSFGAGDQYPEAADTAHGLEELKQQAEMLKEQKQQIDKRISQLESGRKAAAFVQSDKCTACGICADVCPVDAITINNQANVNTDLCNACAACVSECPNGAIIITQQKTEG
;
A
#
# COMPACT_ATOMS: atom_id res chain seq x y z
N MET A 1 -23.58 -13.45 -4.59
CA MET A 1 -22.86 -12.39 -5.35
C MET A 1 -21.39 -12.81 -5.50
N LYS A 2 -20.77 -12.64 -6.68
CA LYS A 2 -19.36 -13.06 -6.90
C LYS A 2 -18.35 -11.98 -6.54
N ILE A 3 -17.39 -12.33 -5.69
CA ILE A 3 -16.24 -11.51 -5.33
C ILE A 3 -14.94 -12.24 -5.67
N ALA A 4 -13.87 -11.48 -5.91
CA ALA A 4 -12.52 -12.03 -6.02
C ALA A 4 -11.67 -11.60 -4.82
N VAL A 5 -10.88 -12.52 -4.28
CA VAL A 5 -9.89 -12.22 -3.23
C VAL A 5 -8.50 -12.58 -3.74
N THR A 6 -7.54 -11.66 -3.63
CA THR A 6 -6.13 -11.96 -3.92
C THR A 6 -5.57 -12.85 -2.82
N SER A 7 -4.88 -13.93 -3.18
CA SER A 7 -4.42 -14.93 -2.21
C SER A 7 -3.00 -15.40 -2.50
N THR A 8 -2.26 -15.70 -1.43
CA THR A 8 -0.95 -16.34 -1.51
C THR A 8 -1.02 -17.84 -1.81
N GLY A 9 -2.22 -18.45 -1.74
CA GLY A 9 -2.45 -19.88 -1.96
C GLY A 9 -3.87 -20.19 -2.47
N PRO A 10 -4.15 -21.47 -2.82
CA PRO A 10 -5.38 -21.84 -3.52
C PRO A 10 -6.59 -22.09 -2.60
N THR A 11 -6.49 -21.83 -1.29
CA THR A 11 -7.54 -22.17 -0.30
C THR A 11 -7.99 -20.94 0.51
N LEU A 12 -9.15 -21.05 1.16
CA LEU A 12 -9.68 -19.99 2.05
C LEU A 12 -8.81 -19.73 3.30
N ASP A 13 -8.00 -20.71 3.70
CA ASP A 13 -7.05 -20.58 4.82
C ASP A 13 -5.72 -19.92 4.40
N SER A 14 -5.60 -19.53 3.13
CA SER A 14 -4.44 -18.79 2.64
C SER A 14 -4.54 -17.32 3.04
N ASN A 15 -3.39 -16.64 3.11
CA ASN A 15 -3.36 -15.21 3.40
C ASN A 15 -3.75 -14.39 2.17
N VAL A 16 -4.39 -13.26 2.42
CA VAL A 16 -4.67 -12.26 1.38
C VAL A 16 -3.35 -11.70 0.86
N GLU A 17 -3.19 -11.67 -0.46
CA GLU A 17 -1.99 -11.11 -1.05
C GLU A 17 -2.03 -9.58 -1.15
N VAL A 18 -0.90 -8.99 -0.75
CA VAL A 18 -0.62 -7.55 -0.77
C VAL A 18 -0.62 -6.95 -2.17
N ARG A 19 -0.38 -7.69 -3.26
CA ARG A 19 -0.25 -7.15 -4.62
C ARG A 19 -1.30 -7.74 -5.55
N PHE A 20 -2.23 -6.92 -6.01
CA PHE A 20 -3.25 -7.36 -6.95
C PHE A 20 -2.67 -7.95 -8.26
N GLY A 21 -1.93 -7.14 -9.01
CA GLY A 21 -1.54 -7.52 -10.38
C GLY A 21 -0.52 -8.65 -10.48
N ARG A 22 0.08 -9.05 -9.36
CA ARG A 22 1.09 -10.11 -9.30
C ARG A 22 0.74 -11.13 -8.23
N CYS A 23 -0.55 -11.27 -7.90
CA CYS A 23 -0.90 -12.24 -6.90
C CYS A 23 -0.63 -13.66 -7.37
N ALA A 24 -0.42 -14.61 -6.46
CA ALA A 24 -0.27 -16.02 -6.81
C ALA A 24 -1.62 -16.60 -7.27
N TYR A 25 -2.69 -16.34 -6.52
CA TYR A 25 -4.02 -16.86 -6.81
C TYR A 25 -5.11 -15.78 -6.70
N PHE A 26 -6.17 -15.96 -7.48
CA PHE A 26 -7.46 -15.31 -7.30
C PHE A 26 -8.46 -16.35 -6.81
N LEU A 27 -9.08 -16.11 -5.67
CA LEU A 27 -10.19 -16.92 -5.18
C LEU A 27 -11.50 -16.22 -5.55
N ILE A 28 -12.26 -16.83 -6.45
CA ILE A 28 -13.57 -16.33 -6.89
C ILE A 28 -14.61 -16.98 -6.01
N ILE A 29 -15.26 -16.20 -5.15
CA ILE A 29 -16.12 -16.69 -4.08
C ILE A 29 -17.53 -16.18 -4.31
N ASP A 30 -18.53 -17.07 -4.25
CA ASP A 30 -19.92 -16.66 -4.14
C ASP A 30 -20.24 -16.39 -2.66
N THR A 31 -20.56 -15.14 -2.35
CA THR A 31 -20.86 -14.70 -0.99
C THR A 31 -22.16 -15.29 -0.41
N ASP A 32 -23.06 -15.77 -1.27
CA ASP A 32 -24.33 -16.36 -0.86
C ASP A 32 -24.14 -17.82 -0.42
N THR A 33 -23.37 -18.61 -1.18
CA THR A 33 -23.16 -20.05 -0.93
C THR A 33 -21.83 -20.39 -0.25
N MET A 34 -20.88 -19.46 -0.21
CA MET A 34 -19.47 -19.67 0.19
C MET A 34 -18.70 -20.64 -0.71
N GLU A 35 -19.25 -21.05 -1.85
CA GLU A 35 -18.53 -21.83 -2.85
C GLU A 35 -17.45 -20.97 -3.50
N PHE A 36 -16.29 -21.57 -3.79
CA PHE A 36 -15.18 -20.85 -4.39
C PHE A 36 -14.47 -21.63 -5.50
N GLU A 37 -13.94 -20.89 -6.47
CA GLU A 37 -13.02 -21.37 -7.50
C GLU A 37 -11.64 -20.73 -7.27
N SER A 38 -10.58 -21.54 -7.25
CA SER A 38 -9.20 -21.06 -7.19
C SER A 38 -8.59 -20.95 -8.57
N ILE A 39 -8.11 -19.77 -8.93
CA ILE A 39 -7.47 -19.49 -10.22
C ILE A 39 -6.02 -19.07 -9.96
N GLU A 40 -5.06 -19.81 -10.49
CA GLU A 40 -3.66 -19.38 -10.51
C GLU A 40 -3.48 -18.19 -11.46
N ASN A 41 -2.73 -17.18 -11.06
CA ASN A 41 -2.58 -15.97 -11.86
C ASN A 41 -1.54 -16.16 -12.99
N PRO A 42 -1.96 -16.24 -14.27
CA PRO A 42 -1.02 -16.42 -15.38
C PRO A 42 -0.15 -15.18 -15.63
N ASN A 43 -0.50 -14.04 -15.02
CA ASN A 43 0.14 -12.75 -15.28
C ASN A 43 1.26 -12.41 -14.29
N ILE A 44 1.53 -13.27 -13.29
CA ILE A 44 2.49 -13.00 -12.22
C ILE A 44 3.89 -12.63 -12.72
N ALA A 45 4.37 -13.32 -13.75
CA ALA A 45 5.72 -13.16 -14.31
C ALA A 45 5.84 -12.06 -15.38
N ARG A 46 4.77 -11.33 -15.69
CA ARG A 46 4.81 -10.33 -16.76
C ARG A 46 5.70 -9.13 -16.38
N GLY A 47 6.60 -8.78 -17.30
CA GLY A 47 7.48 -7.61 -17.16
C GLY A 47 6.74 -6.27 -17.09
N GLY A 48 5.51 -6.22 -17.63
CA GLY A 48 4.62 -5.05 -17.58
C GLY A 48 3.17 -5.42 -17.87
N GLY A 49 2.24 -4.60 -17.39
CA GLY A 49 0.80 -4.78 -17.63
C GLY A 49 0.12 -5.90 -16.82
N ALA A 50 0.82 -6.53 -15.88
CA ALA A 50 0.29 -7.65 -15.08
C ALA A 50 -1.04 -7.30 -14.38
N GLY A 51 -1.17 -6.08 -13.85
CA GLY A 51 -2.41 -5.58 -13.26
C GLY A 51 -3.54 -5.35 -14.25
N ILE A 52 -3.26 -4.90 -15.48
CA ILE A 52 -4.29 -4.68 -16.51
C ILE A 52 -4.90 -6.02 -16.92
N GLN A 53 -4.04 -7.00 -17.23
CA GLN A 53 -4.49 -8.33 -17.64
C GLN A 53 -5.20 -9.08 -16.51
N SER A 54 -4.72 -8.93 -15.27
CA SER A 54 -5.41 -9.51 -14.12
C SER A 54 -6.79 -8.89 -13.90
N ALA A 55 -6.92 -7.57 -14.08
CA ALA A 55 -8.22 -6.90 -13.98
C ALA A 55 -9.19 -7.32 -15.09
N GLN A 56 -8.69 -7.52 -16.32
CA GLN A 56 -9.48 -8.07 -17.43
C GLN A 56 -9.97 -9.48 -17.12
N LEU A 57 -9.10 -10.36 -16.61
CA LEU A 57 -9.46 -11.71 -16.18
C LEU A 57 -10.59 -11.70 -15.13
N MET A 58 -10.52 -10.77 -14.17
CA MET A 58 -11.58 -10.61 -13.17
C MET A 58 -12.90 -10.14 -13.80
N SER A 59 -12.84 -9.23 -14.76
CA SER A 59 -14.02 -8.80 -15.52
C SER A 59 -14.66 -9.94 -16.32
N GLU A 60 -13.85 -10.80 -16.95
CA GLU A 60 -14.32 -11.98 -17.68
C GLU A 60 -14.98 -13.01 -16.74
N LYS A 61 -14.47 -13.14 -15.51
CA LYS A 61 -15.06 -13.99 -14.45
C LYS A 61 -16.34 -13.42 -13.86
N GLY A 62 -16.72 -12.19 -14.23
CA GLY A 62 -17.97 -11.56 -13.79
C GLY A 62 -18.01 -11.25 -12.30
N VAL A 63 -16.86 -10.93 -11.71
CA VAL A 63 -16.81 -10.52 -10.29
C VAL A 63 -17.29 -9.09 -10.14
N THR A 64 -18.02 -8.84 -9.07
CA THR A 64 -18.58 -7.52 -8.77
C THR A 64 -17.69 -6.70 -7.84
N THR A 65 -16.92 -7.39 -7.00
CA THR A 65 -16.01 -6.78 -6.02
C THR A 65 -14.69 -7.53 -5.96
N VAL A 66 -13.58 -6.81 -5.81
CA VAL A 66 -12.23 -7.36 -5.62
C VAL A 66 -11.67 -6.92 -4.26
N LEU A 67 -11.30 -7.87 -3.41
CA LEU A 67 -10.60 -7.67 -2.16
C LEU A 67 -9.10 -7.88 -2.38
N THR A 68 -8.28 -6.87 -2.06
CA THR A 68 -6.82 -6.95 -2.21
C THR A 68 -6.11 -6.11 -1.16
N GLY A 69 -4.84 -6.40 -0.88
CA GLY A 69 -4.01 -5.51 -0.08
C GLY A 69 -3.73 -4.19 -0.80
N ASN A 70 -3.19 -4.26 -2.02
CA ASN A 70 -2.92 -3.07 -2.83
C ASN A 70 -3.42 -3.21 -4.27
N CYS A 71 -3.87 -2.09 -4.82
CA CYS A 71 -4.26 -1.94 -6.22
C CYS A 71 -3.62 -0.69 -6.83
N GLY A 72 -2.89 -0.87 -7.93
CA GLY A 72 -2.26 0.23 -8.67
C GLY A 72 -3.22 0.91 -9.65
N PRO A 73 -2.89 2.13 -10.13
CA PRO A 73 -3.80 2.96 -10.94
C PRO A 73 -4.26 2.29 -12.23
N ASN A 74 -3.38 1.53 -12.90
CA ASN A 74 -3.72 0.86 -14.15
C ASN A 74 -4.81 -0.21 -13.97
N ALA A 75 -4.74 -1.00 -12.89
CA ALA A 75 -5.77 -2.01 -12.61
C ALA A 75 -7.06 -1.34 -12.13
N PHE A 76 -6.94 -0.33 -11.27
CA PHE A 76 -8.08 0.43 -10.74
C PHE A 76 -8.92 1.07 -11.85
N ASN A 77 -8.28 1.61 -12.89
CA ASN A 77 -8.97 2.18 -14.06
C ASN A 77 -9.79 1.12 -14.82
N ILE A 78 -9.25 -0.09 -15.01
CA ILE A 78 -9.97 -1.19 -15.67
C ILE A 78 -11.18 -1.61 -14.85
N PHE A 79 -11.02 -1.70 -13.52
CA PHE A 79 -12.13 -2.01 -12.63
C PHE A 79 -13.24 -0.95 -12.68
N GLY A 80 -12.88 0.34 -12.68
CA GLY A 80 -13.85 1.42 -12.82
C GLY A 80 -14.64 1.36 -14.14
N GLN A 81 -13.98 1.03 -15.25
CA GLN A 81 -14.63 0.85 -16.55
C GLN A 81 -15.55 -0.38 -16.59
N ALA A 82 -15.17 -1.45 -15.89
CA ALA A 82 -15.96 -2.68 -15.79
C ALA A 82 -17.08 -2.62 -14.75
N GLY A 83 -17.19 -1.52 -13.98
CA GLY A 83 -18.16 -1.39 -12.89
C GLY A 83 -17.85 -2.30 -11.69
N ILE A 84 -16.60 -2.71 -11.53
CA ILE A 84 -16.14 -3.62 -10.47
C ILE A 84 -15.64 -2.77 -9.30
N GLN A 85 -16.17 -3.04 -8.11
CA GLN A 85 -15.73 -2.36 -6.89
C GLN A 85 -14.40 -2.95 -6.41
N VAL A 86 -13.50 -2.11 -5.91
CA VAL A 86 -12.21 -2.54 -5.37
C VAL A 86 -12.13 -2.14 -3.91
N ILE A 87 -11.82 -3.08 -3.04
CA ILE A 87 -11.52 -2.84 -1.63
C ILE A 87 -10.02 -3.10 -1.45
N VAL A 88 -9.32 -2.08 -0.94
CA VAL A 88 -7.88 -2.11 -0.72
C VAL A 88 -7.56 -2.07 0.77
N GLY A 89 -6.35 -2.45 1.16
CA GLY A 89 -5.93 -2.52 2.56
C GLY A 89 -6.37 -3.81 3.27
N VAL A 90 -6.88 -4.79 2.53
CA VAL A 90 -7.29 -6.08 3.10
C VAL A 90 -6.06 -6.92 3.42
N SER A 91 -6.05 -7.53 4.61
CA SER A 91 -4.97 -8.38 5.10
C SER A 91 -5.52 -9.47 6.04
N GLY A 92 -4.71 -10.48 6.34
CA GLY A 92 -5.14 -11.64 7.14
C GLY A 92 -5.55 -12.83 6.26
N LEU A 93 -6.36 -13.73 6.81
CA LEU A 93 -6.85 -14.90 6.08
C LEU A 93 -7.94 -14.52 5.08
N VAL A 94 -8.05 -15.27 3.98
CA VAL A 94 -9.08 -15.05 2.98
C VAL A 94 -10.48 -15.27 3.56
N CYS A 95 -10.68 -16.30 4.39
CA CYS A 95 -11.95 -16.54 5.08
C CYS A 95 -12.39 -15.31 5.88
N ASP A 96 -11.51 -14.76 6.73
CA ASP A 96 -11.80 -13.58 7.55
C ASP A 96 -12.15 -12.35 6.67
N ALA A 97 -11.41 -12.15 5.57
CA ALA A 97 -11.68 -11.05 4.64
C ALA A 97 -13.06 -11.15 3.98
N VAL A 98 -13.50 -12.36 3.63
CA VAL A 98 -14.84 -12.60 3.07
C VAL A 98 -15.92 -12.38 4.12
N GLU A 99 -15.69 -12.79 5.37
CA GLU A 99 -16.62 -12.55 6.47
C GLU A 99 -16.77 -11.05 6.77
N GLN A 100 -15.65 -10.30 6.84
CA GLN A 100 -15.67 -8.85 7.03
C GLN A 100 -16.38 -8.13 5.87
N PHE A 101 -16.22 -8.62 4.63
CA PHE A 101 -16.96 -8.10 3.50
C PHE A 101 -18.48 -8.32 3.66
N LYS A 102 -18.90 -9.52 4.06
CA LYS A 102 -20.32 -9.85 4.29
C LYS A 102 -20.91 -9.08 5.46
N ALA A 103 -20.11 -8.77 6.48
CA ALA A 103 -20.52 -7.95 7.62
C ALA A 103 -20.68 -6.46 7.26
N GLY A 104 -20.13 -6.02 6.12
CA GLY A 104 -20.14 -4.61 5.71
C GLY A 104 -19.03 -3.77 6.36
N ASP A 105 -18.04 -4.42 6.98
CA ASP A 105 -16.93 -3.75 7.70
C ASP A 105 -15.85 -3.22 6.74
N LEU A 106 -15.90 -3.61 5.47
CA LEU A 106 -14.95 -3.18 4.44
C LEU A 106 -15.53 -2.07 3.57
N SER A 107 -14.82 -0.94 3.50
CA SER A 107 -15.18 0.20 2.66
C SER A 107 -14.54 0.10 1.28
N SER A 108 -15.33 0.39 0.23
CA SER A 108 -14.82 0.47 -1.14
C SER A 108 -13.81 1.60 -1.29
N ALA A 109 -12.75 1.32 -2.06
CA ALA A 109 -11.73 2.30 -2.38
C ALA A 109 -12.22 3.19 -3.53
N SER A 110 -12.13 4.51 -3.36
CA SER A 110 -12.40 5.49 -4.41
C SER A 110 -11.17 5.82 -5.26
N ARG A 111 -9.97 5.41 -4.82
CA ARG A 111 -8.67 5.69 -5.44
C ARG A 111 -7.69 4.51 -5.22
N PRO A 112 -6.68 4.32 -6.10
CA PRO A 112 -5.62 3.34 -5.87
C PRO A 112 -4.77 3.72 -4.65
N ASN A 113 -4.29 2.72 -3.91
CA ASN A 113 -3.51 2.94 -2.67
C ASN A 113 -1.99 2.80 -2.84
N VAL A 114 -1.52 2.51 -4.05
CA VAL A 114 -0.08 2.47 -4.38
C VAL A 114 0.23 3.21 -5.67
N ALA A 115 1.42 3.78 -5.76
CA ALA A 115 1.94 4.41 -6.97
C ALA A 115 2.16 3.39 -8.10
N SER A 116 2.20 3.87 -9.34
CA SER A 116 2.61 3.06 -10.49
C SER A 116 3.93 2.34 -10.21
N HIS A 117 4.02 1.05 -10.57
CA HIS A 117 5.20 0.18 -10.40
C HIS A 117 5.53 -0.30 -8.98
N PHE A 118 4.57 -0.28 -8.04
CA PHE A 118 4.74 -0.88 -6.72
C PHE A 118 5.15 -2.36 -6.79
N GLY A 119 6.23 -2.73 -6.08
CA GLY A 119 6.76 -4.10 -6.05
C GLY A 119 7.70 -4.48 -7.21
N MET A 120 8.11 -3.51 -8.05
CA MET A 120 9.21 -3.70 -9.00
C MET A 120 10.52 -3.55 -8.22
N GLY A 121 11.04 -4.68 -7.72
CA GLY A 121 12.24 -4.73 -6.91
C GLY A 121 13.39 -3.97 -7.57
N GLY A 122 13.83 -2.90 -6.91
CA GLY A 122 15.08 -2.22 -7.21
C GLY A 122 16.24 -3.12 -6.79
N SER A 123 16.58 -4.10 -7.62
CA SER A 123 17.89 -4.71 -7.60
C SER A 123 18.90 -3.66 -8.08
N ARG A 124 19.35 -2.80 -7.16
CA ARG A 124 20.66 -2.15 -7.29
C ARG A 124 21.71 -3.27 -7.30
N GLY A 125 21.94 -3.82 -8.48
CA GLY A 125 23.09 -4.66 -8.75
C GLY A 125 24.35 -3.81 -8.60
N MET A 126 24.93 -3.84 -7.40
CA MET A 126 26.30 -3.41 -7.15
C MET A 126 27.23 -4.21 -8.07
N GLY A 127 28.18 -3.53 -8.69
CA GLY A 127 28.81 -3.95 -9.94
C GLY A 127 29.65 -5.22 -9.94
N ARG A 128 29.94 -5.68 -11.15
CA ARG A 128 31.19 -6.37 -11.46
C ARG A 128 31.55 -6.10 -12.92
N GLY A 129 32.70 -5.48 -13.13
CA GLY A 129 33.16 -5.01 -14.43
C GLY A 129 33.42 -6.13 -15.43
N GLY A 130 33.34 -5.77 -16.70
CA GLY A 130 33.81 -6.54 -17.83
C GLY A 130 34.04 -5.59 -18.99
N GLY A 131 35.30 -5.21 -19.20
CA GLY A 131 35.70 -4.27 -20.24
C GLY A 131 35.39 -4.79 -21.65
N GLY A 132 34.93 -3.89 -22.50
CA GLY A 132 34.78 -4.12 -23.93
C GLY A 132 35.05 -2.82 -24.69
N ARG A 133 36.31 -2.58 -25.03
CA ARG A 133 36.72 -1.55 -25.99
C ARG A 133 36.22 -1.99 -27.37
N GLY A 134 35.21 -1.32 -27.91
CA GLY A 134 34.72 -1.50 -29.27
C GLY A 134 34.95 -0.25 -30.10
N ILE A 135 36.17 -0.07 -30.60
CA ILE A 135 36.50 0.89 -31.67
C ILE A 135 36.15 0.19 -32.98
N GLY A 136 35.18 0.70 -33.74
CA GLY A 136 34.78 0.09 -35.01
C GLY A 136 34.07 1.09 -35.90
N GLY A 137 34.84 1.88 -36.65
CA GLY A 137 34.34 2.75 -37.71
C GLY A 137 33.82 1.94 -38.90
N GLY A 138 32.70 2.38 -39.47
CA GLY A 138 32.10 1.76 -40.65
C GLY A 138 31.24 2.76 -41.42
N ARG A 139 31.88 3.52 -42.30
CA ARG A 139 31.23 4.30 -43.36
C ARG A 139 30.46 3.36 -44.28
N GLY A 140 29.14 3.46 -44.31
CA GLY A 140 28.28 2.82 -45.31
C GLY A 140 27.34 3.85 -45.95
N ARG A 141 27.74 4.42 -47.08
CA ARG A 141 26.87 5.18 -47.98
C ARG A 141 25.91 4.19 -48.66
N VAL A 142 24.60 4.42 -48.57
CA VAL A 142 23.66 4.07 -49.63
C VAL A 142 22.81 5.30 -49.93
N ARG A 143 22.72 5.60 -51.22
CA ARG A 143 22.17 6.80 -51.85
C ARG A 143 21.09 6.34 -52.83
N GLY A 144 19.91 6.96 -52.77
CA GLY A 144 18.82 6.89 -53.78
C GLY A 144 17.50 7.37 -53.15
N MET A 145 16.98 8.57 -53.44
CA MET A 145 16.18 8.98 -54.63
C MET A 145 14.97 8.04 -54.84
N GLY A 146 13.69 8.43 -54.82
CA GLY A 146 12.98 9.70 -54.68
C GLY A 146 11.47 9.47 -54.92
N ILE A 147 10.68 10.52 -54.65
CA ILE A 147 9.37 10.94 -55.20
C ILE A 147 8.10 10.04 -55.11
N GLY A 148 7.03 10.64 -54.58
CA GLY A 148 5.64 10.18 -54.59
C GLY A 148 4.64 11.17 -53.94
N GLU A 149 4.53 12.39 -54.49
CA GLU A 149 3.30 13.25 -54.44
C GLU A 149 2.17 12.55 -55.23
N ALA A 150 0.86 12.76 -55.10
CA ALA A 150 -0.05 13.46 -54.21
C ALA A 150 -1.48 12.98 -54.60
N ALA A 151 -2.44 12.95 -53.67
CA ALA A 151 -3.88 13.09 -53.98
C ALA A 151 -4.64 13.39 -52.68
N GLY A 152 -5.32 14.54 -52.62
CA GLY A 152 -6.07 15.03 -51.46
C GLY A 152 -7.53 14.55 -51.39
N PRO A 153 -8.49 15.42 -51.00
CA PRO A 153 -9.20 15.31 -49.71
C PRO A 153 -10.72 15.18 -49.83
N ILE A 154 -11.38 14.45 -48.92
CA ILE A 154 -12.83 14.52 -48.57
C ILE A 154 -12.95 14.00 -47.13
N GLY A 155 -13.18 14.84 -46.11
CA GLY A 155 -14.48 15.04 -45.43
C GLY A 155 -14.75 13.95 -44.38
N SER A 156 -15.29 14.13 -43.18
CA SER A 156 -15.88 15.26 -42.46
C SER A 156 -16.12 14.77 -41.02
N PHE A 157 -15.96 15.67 -40.06
CA PHE A 157 -16.43 15.74 -38.67
C PHE A 157 -17.44 14.71 -38.12
N GLY A 158 -17.26 14.33 -36.83
CA GLY A 158 -18.37 13.96 -35.96
C GLY A 158 -18.05 13.32 -34.58
N ALA A 159 -17.96 14.17 -33.54
CA ALA A 159 -18.45 14.03 -32.15
C ALA A 159 -18.20 12.71 -31.35
N GLY A 160 -17.69 12.71 -30.11
CA GLY A 160 -17.42 13.83 -29.22
C GLY A 160 -16.54 13.43 -28.04
N ASP A 161 -15.37 14.05 -27.97
CA ASP A 161 -14.71 14.34 -26.72
C ASP A 161 -15.46 15.51 -26.07
N GLN A 162 -16.50 15.22 -25.29
CA GLN A 162 -17.00 16.17 -24.31
C GLN A 162 -16.22 15.97 -23.02
N TYR A 163 -15.05 16.61 -22.95
CA TYR A 163 -14.60 17.12 -21.66
C TYR A 163 -15.62 18.20 -21.28
N PRO A 164 -16.27 18.14 -20.11
CA PRO A 164 -17.12 19.24 -19.67
C PRO A 164 -16.28 20.51 -19.69
N GLU A 165 -16.79 21.51 -20.41
CA GLU A 165 -16.19 22.84 -20.50
C GLU A 165 -15.85 23.35 -19.10
N ALA A 166 -14.69 24.00 -19.00
CA ALA A 166 -14.27 24.73 -17.83
C ALA A 166 -15.38 25.71 -17.41
N ALA A 167 -16.16 25.30 -16.41
CA ALA A 167 -17.04 26.20 -15.67
C ALA A 167 -16.14 27.17 -14.90
N ASP A 168 -16.17 28.42 -15.35
CA ASP A 168 -15.86 29.63 -14.60
C ASP A 168 -14.65 29.53 -13.63
N THR A 169 -13.47 29.86 -14.15
CA THR A 169 -12.18 29.75 -13.44
C THR A 169 -12.05 30.66 -12.20
N ALA A 170 -13.03 31.52 -11.92
CA ALA A 170 -13.15 32.23 -10.65
C ALA A 170 -13.95 31.45 -9.58
N HIS A 171 -15.02 30.75 -9.98
CA HIS A 171 -15.86 29.99 -9.07
C HIS A 171 -15.20 28.67 -8.61
N GLY A 172 -14.45 28.00 -9.49
CA GLY A 172 -13.74 26.77 -9.14
C GLY A 172 -12.59 26.96 -8.14
N LEU A 173 -11.92 28.11 -8.16
CA LEU A 173 -10.86 28.42 -7.18
C LEU A 173 -11.43 28.60 -5.76
N GLU A 174 -12.58 29.29 -5.67
CA GLU A 174 -13.25 29.53 -4.39
C GLU A 174 -13.79 28.22 -3.81
N GLU A 175 -14.35 27.35 -4.64
CA GLU A 175 -14.82 26.02 -4.24
C GLU A 175 -13.66 25.11 -3.78
N LEU A 176 -12.52 25.13 -4.48
CA LEU A 176 -11.32 24.38 -4.06
C LEU A 176 -10.72 24.90 -2.75
N LYS A 177 -10.76 26.22 -2.50
CA LYS A 177 -10.34 26.80 -1.21
C LYS A 177 -11.27 26.38 -0.09
N GLN A 178 -12.59 26.40 -0.32
CA GLN A 178 -13.58 25.94 0.64
C GLN A 178 -13.40 24.45 0.95
N GLN A 179 -13.12 23.62 -0.05
CA GLN A 179 -12.78 22.20 0.15
C GLN A 179 -11.48 22.03 0.97
N ALA A 180 -10.44 22.81 0.69
CA ALA A 180 -9.20 22.75 1.45
C ALA A 180 -9.38 23.16 2.92
N GLU A 181 -10.25 24.14 3.19
CA GLU A 181 -10.57 24.60 4.55
C GLU A 181 -11.37 23.55 5.31
N MET A 182 -12.39 22.96 4.70
CA MET A 182 -13.15 21.84 5.27
C MET A 182 -12.25 20.64 5.61
N LEU A 183 -11.31 20.29 4.72
CA LEU A 183 -10.34 19.21 4.99
C LEU A 183 -9.39 19.54 6.13
N LYS A 184 -9.01 20.82 6.28
CA LYS A 184 -8.15 21.27 7.38
C LYS A 184 -8.86 21.13 8.72
N GLU A 185 -10.14 21.45 8.80
CA GLU A 185 -10.96 21.25 10.00
C GLU A 185 -11.11 19.77 10.34
N GLN A 186 -11.40 18.92 9.33
CA GLN A 186 -11.45 17.47 9.53
C GLN A 186 -10.14 16.92 10.06
N LYS A 187 -9.00 17.37 9.53
CA LYS A 187 -7.68 17.01 10.03
C LYS A 187 -7.52 17.37 11.51
N GLN A 188 -7.89 18.59 11.91
CA GLN A 188 -7.81 19.02 13.30
C GLN A 188 -8.68 18.16 14.24
N GLN A 189 -9.87 17.76 13.79
CA GLN A 189 -10.72 16.85 14.55
C GLN A 189 -10.10 15.46 14.70
N ILE A 190 -9.49 14.93 13.64
CA ILE A 190 -8.78 13.65 13.69
C ILE A 190 -7.59 13.73 14.65
N ASP A 191 -6.76 14.78 14.56
CA ASP A 191 -5.62 15.00 15.45
C ASP A 191 -6.05 15.08 16.92
N LYS A 192 -7.20 15.70 17.21
CA LYS A 192 -7.78 15.73 18.56
C LYS A 192 -8.25 14.35 19.05
N ARG A 193 -8.80 13.51 18.18
CA ARG A 193 -9.16 12.13 18.53
C ARG A 193 -7.92 11.27 18.76
N ILE A 194 -6.88 11.46 17.95
CA ILE A 194 -5.58 10.80 18.12
C ILE A 194 -5.02 11.13 19.50
N SER A 195 -4.93 12.42 19.87
CA SER A 195 -4.40 12.80 21.19
C SER A 195 -5.24 12.27 22.35
N GLN A 196 -6.57 12.24 22.22
CA GLN A 196 -7.45 11.60 23.20
C GLN A 196 -7.17 10.09 23.35
N LEU A 197 -6.92 9.39 22.25
CA LEU A 197 -6.63 7.96 22.26
C LEU A 197 -5.21 7.63 22.74
N GLU A 198 -4.24 8.50 22.44
CA GLU A 198 -2.85 8.36 22.89
C GLU A 198 -2.69 8.64 24.38
N SER A 199 -3.43 9.62 24.92
CA SER A 199 -3.34 10.03 26.33
C SER A 199 -3.64 8.92 27.34
N GLY A 200 -4.29 7.82 26.91
CA GLY A 200 -4.66 6.70 27.78
C GLY A 200 -3.82 5.42 27.64
N ARG A 201 -2.85 5.34 26.73
CA ARG A 201 -2.20 4.05 26.36
C ARG A 201 -0.70 4.14 26.07
N LYS A 202 0.05 5.02 26.74
CA LYS A 202 1.51 5.04 26.55
C LYS A 202 2.16 3.87 27.29
N ALA A 203 2.63 2.89 26.53
CA ALA A 203 3.51 1.87 27.06
C ALA A 203 4.88 2.50 27.35
N ALA A 204 5.50 2.17 28.48
CA ALA A 204 6.84 2.60 28.83
C ALA A 204 7.58 1.49 29.57
N ALA A 205 8.92 1.54 29.51
CA ALA A 205 9.76 0.64 30.30
C ALA A 205 9.72 1.04 31.78
N PHE A 206 9.54 0.06 32.65
CA PHE A 206 9.52 0.22 34.11
C PHE A 206 10.59 -0.67 34.74
N VAL A 207 11.33 -0.12 35.69
CA VAL A 207 12.48 -0.79 36.33
C VAL A 207 12.10 -1.28 37.72
N GLN A 208 12.30 -2.58 37.96
CA GLN A 208 12.15 -3.24 39.25
C GLN A 208 13.40 -3.00 40.10
N SER A 209 13.27 -2.18 41.15
CA SER A 209 14.38 -1.77 42.03
C SER A 209 15.05 -2.92 42.76
N ASP A 210 14.32 -3.99 43.06
CA ASP A 210 14.80 -5.20 43.73
C ASP A 210 15.75 -6.04 42.87
N LYS A 211 15.68 -5.93 41.53
CA LYS A 211 16.49 -6.69 40.57
C LYS A 211 17.53 -5.86 39.84
N CYS A 212 17.39 -4.53 39.87
CA CYS A 212 18.29 -3.63 39.16
C CYS A 212 19.64 -3.52 39.89
N THR A 213 20.73 -3.78 39.18
CA THR A 213 22.10 -3.62 39.69
C THR A 213 22.77 -2.33 39.20
N ALA A 214 22.03 -1.46 38.51
CA ALA A 214 22.55 -0.23 37.89
C ALA A 214 23.75 -0.45 36.95
N CYS A 215 23.83 -1.62 36.28
CA CYS A 215 24.95 -1.98 35.40
C CYS A 215 25.10 -1.11 34.14
N GLY A 216 24.06 -0.36 33.76
CA GLY A 216 24.11 0.62 32.67
C GLY A 216 23.74 0.10 31.28
N ILE A 217 23.73 -1.21 31.04
CA ILE A 217 23.46 -1.82 29.71
C ILE A 217 22.18 -1.27 29.06
N CYS A 218 21.12 -1.09 29.85
CA CYS A 218 19.86 -0.56 29.35
C CYS A 218 19.96 0.86 28.78
N ALA A 219 20.85 1.70 29.32
CA ALA A 219 21.07 3.06 28.80
C ALA A 219 21.82 3.02 27.47
N ASP A 220 22.83 2.16 27.35
CA ASP A 220 23.63 2.02 26.13
C ASP A 220 22.82 1.52 24.92
N VAL A 221 21.82 0.67 25.17
CA VAL A 221 20.96 0.10 24.11
C VAL A 221 19.73 0.96 23.83
N CYS A 222 19.53 2.08 24.53
CA CYS A 222 18.36 2.92 24.35
C CYS A 222 18.52 3.82 23.11
N PRO A 223 17.73 3.63 22.04
CA PRO A 223 17.90 4.40 20.80
C PRO A 223 17.44 5.86 20.89
N VAL A 224 16.77 6.21 21.99
CA VAL A 224 16.17 7.52 22.25
C VAL A 224 16.71 8.19 23.51
N ASP A 225 17.78 7.62 24.10
CA ASP A 225 18.43 8.12 25.32
C ASP A 225 17.46 8.39 26.48
N ALA A 226 16.38 7.61 26.57
CA ALA A 226 15.34 7.79 27.57
C ALA A 226 15.72 7.27 28.96
N ILE A 227 16.92 6.71 29.15
CA ILE A 227 17.32 6.03 30.38
C ILE A 227 18.55 6.71 30.97
N THR A 228 18.47 7.07 32.25
CA THR A 228 19.59 7.62 33.02
C THR A 228 19.99 6.67 34.13
N ILE A 229 21.29 6.56 34.41
CA ILE A 229 21.84 5.65 35.41
C ILE A 229 22.39 6.46 36.57
N ASN A 230 21.83 6.24 37.75
CA ASN A 230 22.42 6.67 39.02
C ASN A 230 22.62 5.41 39.89
N ASN A 231 22.04 5.38 41.10
CA ASN A 231 21.96 4.15 41.92
C ASN A 231 20.98 3.11 41.36
N GLN A 232 20.14 3.49 40.40
CA GLN A 232 19.20 2.64 39.68
C GLN A 232 19.02 3.22 38.26
N ALA A 233 18.61 2.39 37.31
CA ALA A 233 18.11 2.87 36.02
C ALA A 233 16.78 3.60 36.18
N ASN A 234 16.70 4.83 35.68
CA ASN A 234 15.51 5.68 35.68
C ASN A 234 15.08 5.96 34.24
N VAL A 235 13.83 5.64 33.91
CA VAL A 235 13.27 5.74 32.56
C VAL A 235 12.40 6.99 32.47
N ASN A 236 12.73 7.88 31.54
CA ASN A 236 11.87 8.98 31.14
C ASN A 236 10.75 8.45 30.25
N THR A 237 9.54 8.38 30.80
CA THR A 237 8.33 7.89 30.11
C THR A 237 7.88 8.79 28.96
N ASP A 238 8.28 10.06 28.94
CA ASP A 238 7.97 10.99 27.86
C ASP A 238 8.82 10.72 26.62
N LEU A 239 10.09 10.36 26.82
CA LEU A 239 11.02 10.01 25.73
C LEU A 239 10.96 8.53 25.33
N CYS A 240 10.54 7.65 26.25
CA CYS A 240 10.46 6.22 25.99
C CYS A 240 9.43 5.92 24.89
N ASN A 241 9.88 5.28 23.80
CA ASN A 241 9.04 4.81 22.70
C ASN A 241 8.62 3.33 22.85
N ALA A 242 8.89 2.71 24.00
CA ALA A 242 8.62 1.30 24.29
C ALA A 242 9.16 0.29 23.27
N CYS A 243 10.32 0.56 22.66
CA CYS A 243 10.98 -0.38 21.73
C CYS A 243 11.45 -1.70 22.36
N ALA A 244 11.41 -1.82 23.69
CA ALA A 244 11.76 -3.01 24.47
C ALA A 244 13.24 -3.50 24.40
N ALA A 245 14.14 -2.76 23.75
CA ALA A 245 15.58 -3.11 23.69
C ALA A 245 16.21 -3.28 25.09
N CYS A 246 15.86 -2.41 26.04
CA CYS A 246 16.35 -2.51 27.41
C CYS A 246 15.82 -3.74 28.17
N VAL A 247 14.67 -4.29 27.77
CA VAL A 247 14.09 -5.49 28.39
C VAL A 247 14.84 -6.73 27.94
N SER A 248 15.14 -6.84 26.64
CA SER A 248 15.87 -7.99 26.09
C SER A 248 17.31 -8.07 26.58
N GLU A 249 17.96 -6.92 26.77
CA GLU A 249 19.38 -6.84 27.13
C GLU A 249 19.62 -6.77 28.65
N CYS A 250 18.57 -6.79 29.47
CA CYS A 250 18.73 -6.75 30.92
C CYS A 250 19.13 -8.14 31.46
N PRO A 251 20.36 -8.35 31.94
CA PRO A 251 20.82 -9.66 32.40
C PRO A 251 20.07 -10.16 33.65
N ASN A 252 19.51 -9.24 34.43
CA ASN A 252 18.77 -9.56 35.65
C ASN A 252 17.25 -9.62 35.43
N GLY A 253 16.77 -9.35 34.21
CA GLY A 253 15.32 -9.24 33.93
C GLY A 253 14.63 -8.17 34.79
N ALA A 254 15.32 -7.07 35.10
CA ALA A 254 14.84 -6.02 35.98
C ALA A 254 13.92 -5.00 35.30
N ILE A 255 13.70 -5.10 33.99
CA ILE A 255 12.93 -4.11 33.22
C ILE A 255 11.75 -4.80 32.55
N ILE A 256 10.56 -4.20 32.64
CA ILE A 256 9.34 -4.69 31.98
C ILE A 256 8.67 -3.56 31.21
N ILE A 257 7.94 -3.87 30.15
CA ILE A 257 7.06 -2.89 29.50
C ILE A 257 5.70 -2.93 30.20
N THR A 258 5.24 -1.78 30.66
CA THR A 258 3.91 -1.62 31.24
C THR A 258 3.16 -0.50 30.55
N GLN A 259 1.84 -0.63 30.45
CA GLN A 259 0.96 0.45 30.04
C GLN A 259 0.66 1.28 31.28
N GLN A 260 1.32 2.44 31.43
CA GLN A 260 0.94 3.36 32.49
C GLN A 260 -0.29 4.13 32.03
N LYS A 261 -1.38 4.01 32.79
CA LYS A 261 -2.53 4.89 32.65
C LYS A 261 -2.06 6.27 33.14
N THR A 262 -1.76 7.18 32.23
CA THR A 262 -1.48 8.57 32.57
C THR A 262 -2.74 9.15 33.19
N GLU A 263 -2.78 9.26 34.51
CA GLU A 263 -3.79 10.05 35.22
C GLU A 263 -3.46 11.52 34.96
N GLY A 264 -4.18 12.09 33.99
CA GLY A 264 -4.17 13.53 33.71
C GLY A 264 -5.03 14.30 34.69
#